data_AF-A0A419A6D4-F1
#
_entry.id   AF-A0A419A6D4-F1
#
_cell.length_a   1.000
_cell.length_b   1.000
_cell.length_c   1.000
_cell.angle_alpha   90.00
_cell.angle_beta   90.00
_cell.angle_gamma   90.00
#
_symmetry.space_group_name_H-M   'P 1'
#
loop_
_entity.id
_entity.type
_entity.pdbx_description
1 polymer ?
#
loop_
_entity_poly.entity_id
_entity_poly.type
_entity_poly.pdbx_seq_one_letter_code
_entity_poly.pdbx_strand_id
1 'polypeptide(L)'
;MAAADPEIKDRMAIEAQRCRVMMAAAALPEECGDEIAPSPARGGFVLERFRHLEEGRDDEFIQTSKGYVRRLPVRRADAFDAMIAAALRAKRDEMPLSYGQIAIGRRYHDLVEMLSSDGTKLSQLQGSTGSGDNGGWMDRRLALSAELAGMRRRIGNGVAMAVRRIRPSDRGSKARGTITDRVLVDMVCLQGRGIKAILLAHGWQDDGRNKKALREALSASLDRMMGYRAEKSS
;
A
#
# COMPACT_ATOMS: atom_id res chain seq x y z
N MET A 1 37.92 -9.29 -38.30
CA MET A 1 36.91 -9.31 -37.24
C MET A 1 37.51 -9.98 -36.02
N ALA A 2 38.02 -9.22 -35.07
CA ALA A 2 38.58 -9.79 -33.83
C ALA A 2 37.44 -10.46 -33.04
N ALA A 3 37.57 -11.76 -32.80
CA ALA A 3 36.62 -12.50 -31.98
C ALA A 3 36.63 -11.89 -30.57
N ALA A 4 35.47 -11.42 -30.10
CA ALA A 4 35.34 -10.90 -28.74
C ALA A 4 35.88 -11.93 -27.73
N ASP A 5 36.74 -11.44 -26.84
CA ASP A 5 37.40 -12.17 -25.76
C ASP A 5 36.39 -13.09 -25.03
N PRO A 6 36.68 -14.39 -24.80
CA PRO A 6 35.76 -15.32 -24.15
C PRO A 6 35.15 -14.80 -22.84
N GLU A 7 35.90 -14.05 -22.03
CA GLU A 7 35.37 -13.42 -20.80
C GLU A 7 34.28 -12.37 -21.08
N ILE A 8 34.38 -11.63 -22.19
CA ILE A 8 33.38 -10.65 -22.59
C ILE A 8 32.10 -11.38 -23.02
N LYS A 9 32.21 -12.51 -23.72
CA LYS A 9 31.06 -13.32 -24.15
C LYS A 9 30.32 -13.92 -22.96
N ASP A 10 31.04 -14.44 -21.98
CA ASP A 10 30.45 -15.00 -20.76
C ASP A 10 29.75 -13.91 -19.92
N ARG A 11 30.37 -12.73 -19.79
CA ARG A 11 29.73 -11.57 -19.15
C ARG A 11 28.45 -11.14 -19.88
N MET A 12 28.47 -11.12 -21.22
CA MET A 12 27.29 -10.78 -22.02
C MET A 12 26.18 -11.83 -21.88
N ALA A 13 26.51 -13.12 -21.78
CA ALA A 13 25.54 -14.19 -21.57
C ALA A 13 24.86 -14.08 -20.19
N ILE A 14 25.65 -13.81 -19.14
CA ILE A 14 25.14 -13.57 -17.77
C ILE A 14 24.22 -12.34 -17.75
N GLU A 15 24.63 -11.24 -18.38
CA GLU A 15 23.84 -10.02 -18.39
C GLU A 15 22.56 -10.18 -19.22
N ALA A 16 22.62 -10.87 -20.36
CA ALA A 16 21.43 -11.22 -21.14
C ALA A 16 20.44 -12.09 -20.35
N GLN A 17 20.93 -13.01 -19.51
CA GLN A 17 20.08 -13.80 -18.61
C GLN A 17 19.43 -12.90 -17.54
N ARG A 18 20.18 -11.97 -16.95
CA ARG A 18 19.65 -11.00 -15.97
C ARG A 18 18.55 -10.12 -16.59
N CYS A 19 18.80 -9.57 -17.77
CA CYS A 19 17.80 -8.78 -18.51
C CYS A 19 16.55 -9.60 -18.83
N ARG A 20 16.71 -10.87 -19.24
CA ARG A 20 15.56 -11.75 -19.52
C ARG A 20 14.72 -12.02 -18.28
N VAL A 21 15.34 -12.30 -17.14
CA VAL A 21 14.61 -12.49 -15.86
C VAL A 21 13.89 -11.20 -15.46
N MET A 22 14.54 -10.05 -15.61
CA MET A 22 13.96 -8.75 -15.30
C MET A 22 12.77 -8.41 -16.21
N MET A 23 12.86 -8.68 -17.53
CA MET A 23 11.77 -8.47 -18.48
C MET A 23 10.63 -9.46 -18.28
N ALA A 24 10.91 -10.71 -17.94
CA ALA A 24 9.89 -11.70 -17.63
C ALA A 24 9.07 -11.31 -16.38
N ALA A 25 9.72 -10.75 -15.36
CA ALA A 25 9.04 -10.20 -14.18
C ALA A 25 8.18 -8.97 -14.49
N ALA A 26 8.42 -8.30 -15.61
CA ALA A 26 7.69 -7.12 -16.07
C ALA A 26 6.53 -7.45 -17.04
N ALA A 27 6.37 -8.72 -17.41
CA ALA A 27 5.34 -9.16 -18.35
C ALA A 27 3.95 -8.86 -17.81
N LEU A 28 3.11 -8.28 -18.66
CA LEU A 28 1.73 -7.92 -18.32
C LEU A 28 0.79 -9.07 -18.74
N PRO A 29 -0.26 -9.36 -17.95
CA PRO A 29 -1.33 -10.25 -18.39
C PRO A 29 -1.98 -9.76 -19.68
N GLU A 30 -2.46 -10.69 -20.50
CA GLU A 30 -3.15 -10.38 -21.77
C GLU A 30 -4.42 -9.53 -21.57
N GLU A 31 -4.99 -9.56 -20.37
CA GLU A 31 -6.17 -8.76 -19.97
C GLU A 31 -5.88 -7.25 -19.87
N CYS A 32 -4.61 -6.85 -19.79
CA CYS A 32 -4.18 -5.45 -19.70
C CYS A 32 -4.39 -4.70 -21.02
N GLY A 33 -4.51 -3.37 -20.94
CA GLY A 33 -4.57 -2.51 -22.13
C GLY A 33 -3.23 -2.42 -22.84
N ASP A 34 -3.28 -2.35 -24.18
CA ASP A 34 -2.08 -2.32 -25.04
C ASP A 34 -1.22 -1.06 -24.83
N GLU A 35 -1.80 0.01 -24.28
CA GLU A 35 -1.09 1.25 -23.89
C GLU A 35 -0.20 1.08 -22.66
N ILE A 36 -0.41 0.03 -21.86
CA ILE A 36 0.36 -0.21 -20.65
C ILE A 36 1.69 -0.85 -21.06
N ALA A 37 2.76 -0.05 -21.08
CA ALA A 37 4.09 -0.59 -21.35
C ALA A 37 4.58 -1.50 -20.21
N PRO A 38 5.20 -2.66 -20.52
CA PRO A 38 5.87 -3.49 -19.52
C PRO A 38 7.06 -2.71 -18.95
N SER A 39 7.15 -2.63 -17.62
CA SER A 39 8.19 -1.88 -16.94
C SER A 39 8.71 -2.66 -15.73
N PRO A 40 9.97 -3.17 -15.77
CA PRO A 40 10.52 -3.93 -14.65
C PRO A 40 10.64 -3.13 -13.35
N ALA A 41 10.84 -1.82 -13.46
CA ALA A 41 10.94 -0.93 -12.29
C ALA A 41 9.60 -0.69 -11.58
N ARG A 42 8.46 -1.10 -12.16
CA ARG A 42 7.13 -0.93 -11.55
C ARG A 42 6.96 -1.73 -10.26
N GLY A 43 7.67 -2.84 -10.13
CA GLY A 43 7.49 -3.80 -9.03
C GLY A 43 6.21 -4.62 -9.19
N GLY A 44 5.75 -5.24 -8.08
CA GLY A 44 4.50 -6.00 -8.09
C GLY A 44 3.28 -5.11 -8.41
N PHE A 45 2.35 -5.63 -9.20
CA PHE A 45 1.13 -4.93 -9.59
C PHE A 45 -0.10 -5.84 -9.45
N VAL A 46 -1.27 -5.21 -9.41
CA VAL A 46 -2.58 -5.87 -9.32
C VAL A 46 -3.44 -5.34 -10.47
N LEU A 47 -4.21 -6.24 -11.10
CA LEU A 47 -5.23 -5.88 -12.07
C LEU A 47 -6.43 -5.27 -11.34
N GLU A 48 -6.77 -4.04 -11.68
CA GLU A 48 -7.94 -3.37 -11.11
C GLU A 48 -9.19 -3.75 -11.92
N ARG A 49 -10.05 -4.56 -11.31
CA ARG A 49 -11.30 -5.02 -11.92
C ARG A 49 -12.43 -4.09 -11.50
N PHE A 50 -12.89 -3.25 -12.41
CA PHE A 50 -14.10 -2.46 -12.22
C PHE A 50 -15.32 -3.36 -12.33
N ARG A 51 -16.35 -3.10 -11.52
CA ARG A 51 -17.67 -3.73 -11.68
C ARG A 51 -18.57 -2.75 -12.40
N HIS A 52 -18.95 -3.10 -13.62
CA HIS A 52 -19.97 -2.43 -14.39
C HIS A 52 -21.25 -3.25 -14.31
N LEU A 53 -22.37 -2.58 -14.04
CA LEU A 53 -23.69 -3.15 -14.23
C LEU A 53 -24.12 -2.75 -15.63
N GLU A 54 -24.21 -3.72 -16.52
CA GLU A 54 -24.77 -3.54 -17.87
C GLU A 54 -26.23 -4.01 -17.83
N GLU A 55 -27.14 -3.29 -18.49
CA GLU A 55 -28.50 -3.79 -18.72
C GLU A 55 -28.40 -5.01 -19.65
N GLY A 56 -28.87 -6.14 -19.14
CA GLY A 56 -29.03 -7.38 -19.89
C GLY A 56 -30.32 -7.37 -20.71
N ARG A 57 -30.68 -8.54 -21.24
CA ARG A 57 -31.98 -8.74 -21.89
C ARG A 57 -33.02 -9.00 -20.78
N ASP A 58 -34.21 -8.44 -20.92
CA ASP A 58 -35.34 -8.60 -19.99
C ASP A 58 -35.12 -8.00 -18.58
N ASP A 59 -34.66 -6.73 -18.51
CA ASP A 59 -34.46 -5.96 -17.26
C ASP A 59 -33.51 -6.60 -16.21
N GLU A 60 -32.72 -7.61 -16.60
CA GLU A 60 -31.70 -8.21 -15.74
C GLU A 60 -30.39 -7.40 -15.80
N PHE A 61 -29.87 -6.95 -14.67
CA PHE A 61 -28.55 -6.31 -14.63
C PHE A 61 -27.43 -7.35 -14.60
N ILE A 62 -26.62 -7.40 -15.66
CA ILE A 62 -25.46 -8.28 -15.75
C ILE A 62 -24.24 -7.56 -15.20
N GLN A 63 -23.62 -8.12 -14.16
CA GLN A 63 -22.39 -7.60 -13.61
C GLN A 63 -21.21 -8.00 -14.50
N THR A 64 -20.71 -7.06 -15.30
CA THR A 64 -19.56 -7.23 -16.17
C THR A 64 -18.33 -6.52 -15.58
N SER A 65 -17.13 -7.07 -15.78
CA SER A 65 -15.87 -6.42 -15.37
C SER A 65 -15.03 -5.95 -16.55
N LYS A 66 -15.59 -5.03 -17.35
CA LYS A 66 -14.87 -4.43 -18.48
C LYS A 66 -14.32 -3.07 -18.04
N GLY A 67 -13.01 -2.91 -17.96
CA GLY A 67 -12.42 -1.56 -17.84
C GLY A 67 -12.52 -0.77 -19.16
N TYR A 68 -11.74 0.30 -19.31
CA TYR A 68 -11.70 1.11 -20.53
C TYR A 68 -11.38 0.23 -21.75
N VAL A 69 -12.22 0.28 -22.79
CA VAL A 69 -12.12 -0.58 -23.99
C VAL A 69 -12.06 -2.09 -23.63
N ARG A 70 -12.77 -2.51 -22.57
CA ARG A 70 -12.77 -3.90 -22.05
C ARG A 70 -11.40 -4.40 -21.57
N ARG A 71 -10.45 -3.50 -21.36
CA ARG A 71 -9.12 -3.82 -20.83
C ARG A 71 -9.01 -3.38 -19.39
N LEU A 72 -8.23 -4.11 -18.60
CA LEU A 72 -8.05 -3.82 -17.18
C LEU A 72 -6.80 -2.94 -16.98
N PRO A 73 -6.90 -1.83 -16.22
CA PRO A 73 -5.72 -1.11 -15.80
C PRO A 73 -4.98 -1.88 -14.70
N VAL A 74 -3.73 -1.48 -14.50
CA VAL A 74 -2.89 -2.02 -13.43
C VAL A 74 -2.61 -0.96 -12.38
N ARG A 75 -2.67 -1.36 -11.12
CA ARG A 75 -2.25 -0.54 -9.97
C ARG A 75 -1.03 -1.18 -9.33
N ARG A 76 -0.14 -0.37 -8.75
CA ARG A 76 0.96 -0.87 -7.92
C ARG A 76 0.40 -1.68 -6.75
N ALA A 77 0.95 -2.88 -6.53
CA ALA A 77 0.55 -3.72 -5.41
C ALA A 77 1.03 -3.09 -4.10
N ASP A 78 0.15 -3.05 -3.10
CA ASP A 78 0.46 -2.53 -1.78
C ASP A 78 0.60 -3.66 -0.73
N ALA A 79 0.87 -3.27 0.52
CA ALA A 79 0.99 -4.22 1.63
C ALA A 79 -0.32 -4.97 1.91
N PHE A 80 -1.49 -4.37 1.63
CA PHE A 80 -2.79 -5.02 1.82
C PHE A 80 -3.03 -6.09 0.75
N ASP A 81 -2.66 -5.82 -0.50
CA ASP A 81 -2.73 -6.80 -1.59
C ASP A 81 -1.83 -8.01 -1.29
N ALA A 82 -0.64 -7.77 -0.73
CA ALA A 82 0.23 -8.85 -0.27
C ALA A 82 -0.41 -9.67 0.87
N MET A 83 -1.13 -9.03 1.80
CA MET A 83 -1.87 -9.73 2.86
C MET A 83 -3.04 -10.56 2.31
N ILE A 84 -3.80 -10.02 1.36
CA ILE A 84 -4.89 -10.74 0.68
C ILE A 84 -4.33 -11.95 -0.08
N ALA A 85 -3.28 -11.75 -0.88
CA ALA A 85 -2.64 -12.83 -1.63
C ALA A 85 -2.09 -13.92 -0.69
N ALA A 86 -1.53 -13.55 0.47
CA ALA A 86 -1.09 -14.51 1.47
C ALA A 86 -2.26 -15.28 2.12
N ALA A 87 -3.38 -14.62 2.40
CA ALA A 87 -4.58 -15.26 2.95
C ALA A 87 -5.20 -16.25 1.95
N LEU A 88 -5.31 -15.85 0.67
CA LEU A 88 -5.80 -16.70 -0.42
C LEU A 88 -4.90 -17.92 -0.64
N ARG A 89 -3.57 -17.74 -0.65
CA ARG A 89 -2.61 -18.87 -0.74
C ARG A 89 -2.73 -19.84 0.43
N ALA A 90 -3.01 -19.31 1.62
CA ALA A 90 -3.24 -20.10 2.83
C ALA A 90 -4.66 -20.70 2.91
N LYS A 91 -5.50 -20.53 1.88
CA LYS A 91 -6.91 -20.99 1.82
C LYS A 91 -7.71 -20.58 3.07
N ARG A 92 -7.53 -19.34 3.51
CA ARG A 92 -8.33 -18.79 4.62
C ARG A 92 -9.63 -18.24 4.07
N ASP A 93 -10.74 -18.65 4.67
CA ASP A 93 -12.08 -18.14 4.31
C ASP A 93 -12.25 -16.67 4.75
N GLU A 94 -11.59 -16.29 5.85
CA GLU A 94 -11.64 -14.93 6.38
C GLU A 94 -10.50 -14.06 5.85
N MET A 95 -10.88 -12.93 5.26
CA MET A 95 -9.93 -11.90 4.86
C MET A 95 -9.30 -11.21 6.07
N PRO A 96 -8.00 -10.88 6.03
CA PRO A 96 -7.29 -10.34 7.19
C PRO A 96 -7.75 -8.95 7.62
N LEU A 97 -8.36 -8.19 6.70
CA LEU A 97 -8.91 -6.85 6.89
C LEU A 97 -10.16 -6.69 6.03
N SER A 98 -11.07 -5.81 6.44
CA SER A 98 -12.27 -5.47 5.67
C SER A 98 -11.95 -4.55 4.50
N TYR A 99 -12.81 -4.52 3.49
CA TYR A 99 -12.67 -3.59 2.35
C TYR A 99 -12.64 -2.11 2.80
N GLY A 100 -13.45 -1.75 3.81
CA GLY A 100 -13.45 -0.40 4.37
C GLY A 100 -12.13 -0.03 5.05
N GLN A 101 -11.55 -0.97 5.80
CA GLN A 101 -10.22 -0.79 6.43
C GLN A 101 -9.11 -0.60 5.40
N ILE A 102 -9.16 -1.34 4.29
CA ILE A 102 -8.18 -1.20 3.21
C ILE A 102 -8.37 0.15 2.50
N ALA A 103 -9.62 0.53 2.21
CA ALA A 103 -9.92 1.80 1.56
C ALA A 103 -9.46 3.01 2.38
N ILE A 104 -9.69 3.02 3.71
CA ILE A 104 -9.20 4.11 4.57
C ILE A 104 -7.67 4.12 4.68
N GLY A 105 -7.04 2.95 4.68
CA GLY A 105 -5.57 2.82 4.68
C GLY A 105 -4.94 3.38 3.42
N ARG A 106 -5.54 3.11 2.25
CA ARG A 106 -5.14 3.67 0.94
C ARG A 106 -5.38 5.17 0.87
N ARG A 107 -6.57 5.65 1.27
CA ARG A 107 -6.87 7.09 1.37
C ARG A 107 -5.84 7.81 2.23
N TYR A 108 -5.46 7.22 3.36
CA TYR A 108 -4.44 7.78 4.24
C TYR A 108 -3.06 7.87 3.57
N HIS A 109 -2.64 6.84 2.83
CA HIS A 109 -1.43 6.88 2.02
C HIS A 109 -1.48 8.00 0.99
N ASP A 110 -2.55 8.08 0.20
CA ASP A 110 -2.71 9.05 -0.88
C ASP A 110 -2.72 10.49 -0.35
N LEU A 111 -3.36 10.75 0.80
CA LEU A 111 -3.32 12.05 1.46
C LEU A 111 -1.91 12.45 1.89
N VAL A 112 -1.14 11.51 2.45
CA VAL A 112 0.24 11.78 2.88
C VAL A 112 1.13 11.99 1.67
N GLU A 113 1.02 11.15 0.65
CA GLU A 113 1.80 11.27 -0.59
C GLU A 113 1.49 12.59 -1.29
N MET A 114 0.21 12.92 -1.44
CA MET A 114 -0.24 14.19 -2.04
C MET A 114 0.34 15.36 -1.26
N LEU A 115 0.13 15.44 0.06
CA LEU A 115 0.62 16.56 0.87
C LEU A 115 2.16 16.64 0.98
N SER A 116 2.88 15.51 0.84
CA SER A 116 4.34 15.48 0.85
C SER A 116 4.95 15.85 -0.51
N SER A 117 4.26 15.47 -1.59
CA SER A 117 4.64 15.80 -2.98
C SER A 117 4.23 17.22 -3.35
N ASP A 118 3.31 17.81 -2.59
CA ASP A 118 2.82 19.16 -2.75
C ASP A 118 3.90 20.17 -2.35
N GLY A 119 4.92 20.24 -3.20
CA GLY A 119 6.00 21.19 -3.17
C GLY A 119 5.41 22.57 -3.41
N THR A 120 5.27 23.34 -2.34
CA THR A 120 5.04 24.79 -2.36
C THR A 120 6.23 25.56 -2.95
N LYS A 121 6.90 25.00 -3.96
CA LYS A 121 8.07 25.51 -4.66
C LYS A 121 7.71 26.33 -5.89
N LEU A 122 6.54 26.99 -5.84
CA LEU A 122 6.24 28.18 -6.64
C LEU A 122 5.72 29.28 -5.71
N SER A 123 6.49 29.57 -4.65
CA SER A 123 6.40 30.82 -3.85
C SER A 123 6.74 32.08 -4.66
N GLN A 124 6.49 32.09 -5.96
CA GLN A 124 6.46 33.28 -6.79
C GLN A 124 5.04 33.43 -7.32
N LEU A 125 4.30 34.33 -6.70
CA LEU A 125 2.97 34.80 -7.11
C LEU A 125 2.96 35.47 -8.50
N GLN A 126 4.03 35.37 -9.29
CA GLN A 126 4.23 36.05 -10.58
C GLN A 126 4.01 35.13 -11.80
N GLY A 127 3.59 33.88 -11.60
CA GLY A 127 3.46 32.89 -12.68
C GLY A 127 2.05 32.58 -13.19
N SER A 128 1.01 33.32 -12.81
CA SER A 128 -0.36 33.01 -13.22
C SER A 128 -1.20 34.26 -13.49
N THR A 129 -0.85 35.00 -14.57
CA THR A 129 -1.84 35.83 -15.25
C THR A 129 -2.67 34.93 -16.17
N GLY A 130 -3.68 34.26 -15.61
CA GLY A 130 -4.59 33.43 -16.39
C GLY A 130 -5.66 32.72 -15.56
N SER A 131 -6.89 33.22 -15.64
CA SER A 131 -8.16 32.54 -15.34
C SER A 131 -8.53 32.26 -13.87
N GLY A 132 -9.19 33.24 -13.23
CA GLY A 132 -10.56 33.09 -12.71
C GLY A 132 -10.91 32.15 -11.54
N ASP A 133 -9.98 31.39 -10.94
CA ASP A 133 -10.28 30.56 -9.77
C ASP A 133 -9.34 30.88 -8.59
N ASN A 134 -9.53 32.07 -8.02
CA ASN A 134 -8.63 32.68 -7.03
C ASN A 134 -8.88 32.21 -5.57
N GLY A 135 -9.54 31.07 -5.38
CA GLY A 135 -9.85 30.49 -4.06
C GLY A 135 -9.60 28.98 -3.91
N GLY A 136 -9.36 28.24 -5.00
CA GLY A 136 -9.49 26.78 -4.94
C GLY A 136 -8.37 26.00 -4.23
N TRP A 137 -7.11 26.39 -4.42
CA TRP A 137 -6.01 25.49 -4.05
C TRP A 137 -5.61 25.53 -2.57
N MET A 138 -5.45 26.73 -1.99
CA MET A 138 -5.09 26.87 -0.57
C MET A 138 -6.16 26.26 0.33
N ASP A 139 -7.44 26.49 0.00
CA ASP A 139 -8.58 25.92 0.73
C ASP A 139 -8.64 24.40 0.59
N ARG A 140 -8.37 23.87 -0.61
CA ARG A 140 -8.26 22.42 -0.83
C ARG A 140 -7.11 21.81 -0.02
N ARG A 141 -5.95 22.45 0.01
CA ARG A 141 -4.81 21.99 0.81
C ARG A 141 -5.13 22.01 2.30
N LEU A 142 -5.80 23.05 2.80
CA LEU A 142 -6.26 23.13 4.19
C LEU A 142 -7.26 22.02 4.51
N ALA A 143 -8.20 21.73 3.62
CA ALA A 143 -9.16 20.64 3.78
C ALA A 143 -8.48 19.27 3.85
N LEU A 144 -7.55 18.97 2.94
CA LEU A 144 -6.78 17.72 2.94
C LEU A 144 -5.90 17.59 4.19
N SER A 145 -5.29 18.69 4.62
CA SER A 145 -4.47 18.75 5.84
C SER A 145 -5.31 18.50 7.09
N ALA A 146 -6.51 19.10 7.16
CA ALA A 146 -7.46 18.90 8.25
C ALA A 146 -7.98 17.46 8.31
N GLU A 147 -8.27 16.86 7.15
CA GLU A 147 -8.65 15.45 7.03
C GLU A 147 -7.54 14.53 7.56
N LEU A 148 -6.30 14.72 7.10
CA LEU A 148 -5.15 13.95 7.56
C LEU A 148 -4.93 14.12 9.08
N ALA A 149 -4.99 15.34 9.59
CA ALA A 149 -4.86 15.62 11.02
C ALA A 149 -6.01 14.96 11.82
N GLY A 150 -7.22 14.92 11.27
CA GLY A 150 -8.36 14.20 11.84
C GLY A 150 -8.13 12.70 11.91
N MET A 151 -7.62 12.07 10.85
CA MET A 151 -7.26 10.65 10.86
C MET A 151 -6.17 10.35 11.89
N ARG A 152 -5.10 11.15 11.93
CA ARG A 152 -4.00 11.00 12.89
C ARG A 152 -4.47 11.13 14.34
N ARG A 153 -5.34 12.09 14.63
CA ARG A 153 -5.94 12.26 15.96
C ARG A 153 -6.80 11.06 16.37
N ARG A 154 -7.56 10.48 15.43
CA ARG A 154 -8.41 9.31 15.69
C ARG A 154 -7.63 8.03 15.98
N ILE A 155 -6.47 7.84 15.36
CA ILE A 155 -5.56 6.72 15.70
C ILE A 155 -5.15 6.83 17.17
N GLY A 156 -4.80 8.05 17.61
CA GLY A 156 -4.34 8.33 18.96
C GLY A 156 -2.93 7.84 19.25
N ASN A 157 -2.56 7.82 20.53
CA ASN A 157 -1.23 7.44 21.03
C ASN A 157 -1.20 6.02 21.63
N GLY A 158 -2.10 5.14 21.15
CA GLY A 158 -2.18 3.76 21.63
C GLY A 158 -0.94 2.95 21.26
N VAL A 159 -0.77 1.82 21.96
CA VAL A 159 0.36 0.91 21.79
C VAL A 159 -0.14 -0.41 21.24
N ALA A 160 0.19 -0.70 19.98
CA ALA A 160 -0.14 -1.95 19.30
C ALA A 160 0.59 -3.16 19.93
N MET A 161 1.87 -2.98 20.27
CA MET A 161 2.65 -3.99 20.99
C MET A 161 3.52 -3.35 22.06
N ALA A 162 3.18 -3.62 23.32
CA ALA A 162 3.92 -3.15 24.48
C ALA A 162 4.94 -4.19 24.95
N VAL A 163 6.11 -3.70 25.35
CA VAL A 163 7.15 -4.51 25.99
C VAL A 163 6.78 -4.66 27.46
N ARG A 164 6.37 -5.87 27.89
CA ARG A 164 5.87 -6.08 29.26
C ARG A 164 6.95 -6.02 30.33
N ARG A 165 8.03 -6.77 30.17
CA ARG A 165 9.14 -6.83 31.14
C ARG A 165 10.39 -7.40 30.46
N ILE A 166 11.49 -6.67 30.54
CA ILE A 166 12.81 -7.15 30.13
C ILE A 166 13.51 -7.70 31.38
N ARG A 167 14.01 -8.94 31.31
CA ARG A 167 14.81 -9.50 32.41
C ARG A 167 16.15 -8.76 32.48
N PRO A 168 16.71 -8.48 33.67
CA PRO A 168 18.00 -7.80 33.80
C PRO A 168 19.13 -8.45 32.99
N SER A 169 19.11 -9.78 32.83
CA SER A 169 20.04 -10.56 32.02
C SER A 169 19.93 -10.33 30.50
N ASP A 170 18.77 -9.89 30.03
CA ASP A 170 18.49 -9.67 28.60
C ASP A 170 18.68 -8.19 28.20
N ARG A 171 19.01 -7.33 29.18
CA ARG A 171 19.22 -5.89 29.04
C ARG A 171 20.54 -5.63 28.30
N GLY A 172 20.48 -5.63 26.96
CA GLY A 172 21.64 -5.45 26.07
C GLY A 172 21.58 -6.33 24.81
N SER A 173 20.76 -7.39 24.82
CA SER A 173 20.33 -8.07 23.58
C SER A 173 19.42 -7.15 22.76
N LYS A 174 19.14 -7.46 21.47
CA LYS A 174 18.22 -6.68 20.61
C LYS A 174 16.90 -6.42 21.35
N ALA A 175 16.82 -5.26 22.01
CA ALA A 175 15.73 -4.97 22.91
C ALA A 175 14.46 -4.86 22.08
N ARG A 176 13.43 -5.61 22.47
CA ARG A 176 12.10 -5.50 21.85
C ARG A 176 11.66 -4.05 22.00
N GLY A 177 11.37 -3.37 20.89
CA GLY A 177 10.85 -2.02 20.89
C GLY A 177 9.33 -2.01 21.08
N THR A 178 8.79 -0.99 21.73
CA THR A 178 7.34 -0.74 21.71
C THR A 178 6.92 -0.35 20.28
N ILE A 179 5.76 -0.87 19.84
CA ILE A 179 5.16 -0.50 18.56
C ILE A 179 3.91 0.31 18.89
N THR A 180 3.89 1.58 18.52
CA THR A 180 2.71 2.44 18.65
C THR A 180 1.76 2.22 17.48
N ASP A 181 0.47 2.48 17.69
CA ASP A 181 -0.56 2.34 16.64
C ASP A 181 -0.24 3.21 15.42
N ARG A 182 0.28 4.42 15.67
CA ARG A 182 0.69 5.36 14.64
C ARG A 182 1.85 4.81 13.79
N VAL A 183 2.89 4.29 14.44
CA VAL A 183 4.05 3.70 13.75
C VAL A 183 3.62 2.47 12.96
N LEU A 184 2.73 1.64 13.51
CA LEU A 184 2.19 0.49 12.82
C LEU A 184 1.49 0.90 11.51
N VAL A 185 0.56 1.86 11.58
CA VAL A 185 -0.16 2.36 10.39
C VAL A 185 0.81 2.98 9.40
N ASP A 186 1.77 3.79 9.83
CA ASP A 186 2.74 4.43 8.94
C ASP A 186 3.67 3.40 8.25
N MET A 187 4.13 2.37 8.98
CA MET A 187 4.97 1.31 8.41
C MET A 187 4.21 0.45 7.38
N VAL A 188 2.92 0.18 7.60
CA VAL A 188 2.10 -0.57 6.65
C VAL A 188 1.71 0.29 5.46
N CYS A 189 1.07 1.43 5.70
CA CYS A 189 0.48 2.25 4.64
C CYS A 189 1.55 3.01 3.85
N LEU A 190 2.54 3.62 4.50
CA LEU A 190 3.53 4.49 3.82
C LEU A 190 4.77 3.73 3.35
N GLN A 191 5.25 2.77 4.14
CA GLN A 191 6.46 2.03 3.79
C GLN A 191 6.19 0.70 3.09
N GLY A 192 4.92 0.31 2.93
CA GLY A 192 4.54 -0.96 2.30
C GLY A 192 5.06 -2.20 3.03
N ARG A 193 5.37 -2.10 4.33
CA ARG A 193 5.93 -3.23 5.09
C ARG A 193 4.83 -4.18 5.56
N GLY A 194 5.03 -5.47 5.32
CA GLY A 194 4.18 -6.52 5.89
C GLY A 194 4.42 -6.72 7.40
N ILE A 195 3.45 -7.34 8.08
CA ILE A 195 3.45 -7.62 9.53
C ILE A 195 4.76 -8.29 9.99
N LYS A 196 5.26 -9.28 9.24
CA LYS A 196 6.53 -9.96 9.53
C LYS A 196 7.72 -8.99 9.55
N ALA A 197 7.81 -8.11 8.56
CA ALA A 197 8.90 -7.15 8.45
C ALA A 197 8.85 -6.11 9.59
N ILE A 198 7.65 -5.74 10.04
CA ILE A 198 7.45 -4.83 11.17
C ILE A 198 7.91 -5.48 12.48
N LEU A 199 7.51 -6.73 12.73
CA LEU A 199 7.95 -7.46 13.92
C LEU A 199 9.48 -7.54 14.00
N LEU A 200 10.12 -7.94 12.90
CA LEU A 200 11.57 -8.06 12.84
C LEU A 200 12.29 -6.71 12.99
N ALA A 201 11.76 -5.64 12.39
CA ALA A 201 12.31 -4.29 12.52
C ALA A 201 12.31 -3.78 13.97
N HIS A 202 11.31 -4.18 14.75
CA HIS A 202 11.19 -3.83 16.17
C HIS A 202 11.77 -4.89 17.13
N GLY A 203 12.52 -5.87 16.62
CA GLY A 203 13.18 -6.90 17.44
C GLY A 203 12.24 -7.97 18.00
N TRP A 204 11.01 -8.08 17.49
CA TRP A 204 10.07 -9.14 17.85
C TRP A 204 10.27 -10.38 16.99
N GLN A 205 9.99 -11.55 17.58
CA GLN A 205 10.02 -12.82 16.86
C GLN A 205 8.78 -12.99 15.96
N ASP A 206 8.98 -13.70 14.85
CA ASP A 206 7.98 -13.98 13.82
C ASP A 206 6.97 -15.07 14.23
N ASP A 207 6.32 -14.89 15.39
CA ASP A 207 5.36 -15.84 15.96
C ASP A 207 3.93 -15.58 15.47
N GLY A 208 3.13 -16.62 15.32
CA GLY A 208 1.70 -16.55 14.97
C GLY A 208 0.90 -15.72 15.97
N ARG A 209 1.23 -15.78 17.26
CA ARG A 209 0.58 -14.96 18.30
C ARG A 209 0.86 -13.47 18.10
N ASN A 210 2.12 -13.11 17.86
CA ASN A 210 2.52 -11.73 17.61
C ASN A 210 1.90 -11.19 16.31
N LYS A 211 1.87 -12.01 15.26
CA LYS A 211 1.19 -11.66 13.99
C LYS A 211 -0.30 -11.40 14.19
N LYS A 212 -0.98 -12.23 14.98
CA LYS A 212 -2.41 -12.06 15.28
C LYS A 212 -2.65 -10.77 16.06
N ALA A 213 -1.90 -10.54 17.15
CA ALA A 213 -2.01 -9.34 17.96
C ALA A 213 -1.76 -8.06 17.13
N LEU A 214 -0.72 -8.06 16.29
CA LEU A 214 -0.40 -6.91 15.45
C LEU A 214 -1.46 -6.67 14.36
N ARG A 215 -2.08 -7.73 13.83
CA ARG A 215 -3.21 -7.60 12.88
C ARG A 215 -4.46 -7.02 13.55
N GLU A 216 -4.79 -7.49 14.75
CA GLU A 216 -5.94 -6.97 15.52
C GLU A 216 -5.73 -5.49 15.86
N ALA A 217 -4.52 -5.11 16.27
CA ALA A 217 -4.17 -3.71 16.52
C ALA A 217 -4.25 -2.84 15.25
N LEU A 218 -3.83 -3.38 14.10
CA LEU A 218 -3.96 -2.70 12.81
C LEU A 218 -5.44 -2.49 12.44
N SER A 219 -6.26 -3.54 12.53
CA SER A 219 -7.72 -3.47 12.30
C SER A 219 -8.34 -2.38 13.17
N ALA A 220 -8.13 -2.43 14.48
CA ALA A 220 -8.70 -1.47 15.42
C ALA A 220 -8.22 -0.02 15.14
N SER A 221 -7.00 0.16 14.65
CA SER A 221 -6.49 1.48 14.26
C SER A 221 -7.17 2.01 12.99
N LEU A 222 -7.39 1.14 12.00
CA LEU A 222 -8.11 1.49 10.77
C LEU A 222 -9.60 1.77 11.05
N ASP A 223 -10.23 1.03 11.96
CA ASP A 223 -11.62 1.26 12.38
C ASP A 223 -11.79 2.64 13.03
N ARG A 224 -10.86 3.01 13.92
CA ARG A 224 -10.81 4.36 14.49
C ARG A 224 -10.63 5.43 13.41
N MET A 225 -9.80 5.18 12.39
CA MET A 225 -9.61 6.11 11.26
C MET A 225 -10.88 6.29 10.42
N MET A 226 -11.72 5.27 10.27
CA MET A 226 -13.02 5.41 9.62
C MET A 226 -14.00 6.24 10.46
N GLY A 227 -13.79 6.29 11.78
CA GLY A 227 -14.69 6.96 12.72
C GLY A 227 -15.64 6.01 13.45
N TYR A 228 -15.49 4.70 13.24
CA TYR A 228 -16.11 3.71 14.10
C TYR A 228 -15.42 3.81 15.47
N ARG A 229 -16.08 4.49 16.42
CA ARG A 229 -15.76 4.30 17.84
C ARG A 229 -16.22 2.89 18.18
N ALA A 230 -15.32 2.10 18.74
CA ALA A 230 -15.63 0.80 19.29
C ALA A 230 -16.55 0.97 20.51
N GLU A 231 -17.82 1.27 20.29
CA GLU A 231 -18.86 0.77 21.17
C GLU A 231 -19.06 -0.68 20.76
N LYS A 232 -18.38 -1.59 21.47
CA LYS A 232 -18.81 -2.99 21.48
C LYS A 232 -20.23 -2.98 22.01
N SER A 233 -21.23 -3.09 21.14
CA SER A 233 -22.53 -3.57 21.52
C SER A 233 -22.31 -4.91 22.21
N SER A 234 -22.50 -4.91 23.53
CA SER A 234 -22.53 -6.11 24.36
C SER A 234 -23.78 -6.92 24.06
#